data_AF-A0A7S2FSD5-F1
#
_entry.id   AF-A0A7S2FSD5-F1
#
_cell.length_a   1.000
_cell.length_b   1.000
_cell.length_c   1.000
_cell.angle_alpha   90.00
_cell.angle_beta   90.00
_cell.angle_gamma   90.00
#
_symmetry.space_group_name_H-M   'P 1'
#
loop_
_entity.id
_entity.type
_entity.pdbx_description
1 polymer ?
#
loop_
_entity_poly.entity_id
_entity_poly.type
_entity_poly.pdbx_seq_one_letter_code
_entity_poly.pdbx_strand_id
1 'polypeptide(L)'
;VVVNAGQPQRQRGGSEPATCLIGPTTDIKLSAGAVANFLRNGTPPLVKAISAANVNQAVKTLALARNYIEEEGIDLYAAVNFPEYDESARTANVNLQVFQKRQRTDISHVLAQLQVSAQSEPGKVAGAIANTAREAASPRRLVVSCAGPAAMLNALKAVFLSRRYLEE
;
A
#
# COMPACT_ATOMS: atom_id res chain seq x y z
N VAL A 1 4.03 5.50 -20.14
CA VAL A 1 2.97 5.69 -19.12
C VAL A 1 1.78 6.31 -19.83
N VAL A 2 0.66 5.58 -19.95
CA VAL A 2 -0.54 6.13 -20.58
C VAL A 2 -1.32 6.88 -19.50
N VAL A 3 -1.16 8.19 -19.46
CA VAL A 3 -2.04 9.11 -18.72
C VAL A 3 -3.19 9.47 -19.65
N ASN A 4 -4.38 8.93 -19.40
CA ASN A 4 -5.54 9.22 -20.22
C ASN A 4 -6.17 10.54 -19.72
N ALA A 5 -5.99 11.62 -20.47
CA ALA A 5 -6.51 12.95 -20.17
C ALA A 5 -7.83 13.17 -20.92
N GLY A 6 -8.95 12.86 -20.26
CA GLY A 6 -10.30 13.22 -20.74
C GLY A 6 -10.64 14.68 -20.43
N GLN A 7 -11.23 15.36 -21.42
CA GLN A 7 -11.67 16.77 -21.41
C GLN A 7 -12.74 17.12 -20.34
N PRO A 8 -12.95 18.42 -20.01
CA PRO A 8 -13.52 18.83 -18.74
C PRO A 8 -15.06 18.98 -18.79
N GLN A 9 -15.77 18.23 -17.96
CA GLN A 9 -17.13 18.57 -17.55
C GLN A 9 -17.12 19.10 -16.11
N ARG A 10 -17.50 20.37 -15.94
CA ARG A 10 -17.73 20.99 -14.63
C ARG A 10 -19.02 20.44 -14.02
N GLN A 11 -18.89 19.59 -13.02
CA GLN A 11 -19.93 19.33 -12.01
C GLN A 11 -19.29 19.37 -10.62
N ARG A 12 -19.92 20.07 -9.67
CA ARG A 12 -19.57 19.98 -8.24
C ARG A 12 -20.04 18.60 -7.75
N GLY A 13 -19.17 17.59 -7.87
CA GLY A 13 -19.35 16.24 -7.37
C GLY A 13 -17.98 15.73 -6.94
N GLY A 14 -17.89 14.99 -5.82
CA GLY A 14 -16.63 14.41 -5.38
C GLY A 14 -16.08 13.53 -6.49
N SER A 15 -15.08 14.02 -7.22
CA SER A 15 -14.46 13.29 -8.32
C SER A 15 -13.85 12.01 -7.75
N GLU A 16 -14.11 10.86 -8.39
CA GLU A 16 -13.43 9.62 -8.02
C GLU A 16 -11.91 9.87 -7.95
N PRO A 17 -11.23 9.32 -6.92
CA PRO A 17 -9.80 9.52 -6.78
C PRO A 17 -9.09 9.02 -8.03
N ALA A 18 -8.13 9.81 -8.53
CA ALA A 18 -7.32 9.43 -9.67
C ALA A 18 -6.73 8.03 -9.46
N THR A 19 -6.71 7.21 -10.52
CA THR A 19 -6.19 5.83 -10.41
C THR A 19 -4.82 5.72 -11.10
N CYS A 20 -3.82 5.23 -10.36
CA CYS A 20 -2.52 4.85 -10.88
C CYS A 20 -2.47 3.32 -11.08
N LEU A 21 -2.43 2.89 -12.34
CA LEU A 21 -2.30 1.48 -12.70
C LEU A 21 -0.83 1.08 -12.75
N ILE A 22 -0.47 0.03 -12.01
CA ILE A 22 0.88 -0.54 -12.02
C ILE A 22 0.86 -1.82 -12.84
N GLY A 23 1.58 -1.79 -13.95
CA GLY A 23 1.73 -2.88 -14.92
C GLY A 23 3.13 -3.46 -14.97
N PRO A 24 3.36 -4.47 -15.83
CA PRO A 24 4.65 -5.17 -15.94
C PRO A 24 5.79 -4.28 -16.45
N THR A 25 5.47 -3.23 -17.22
CA THR A 25 6.45 -2.30 -17.81
C THR A 25 6.41 -0.91 -17.18
N THR A 26 5.74 -0.77 -16.03
CA THR A 26 5.64 0.52 -15.35
C THR A 26 7.02 1.00 -14.89
N ASP A 27 7.38 2.22 -15.29
CA ASP A 27 8.51 2.94 -14.71
C ASP A 27 8.12 3.46 -13.33
N ILE A 28 8.73 2.84 -12.30
CA ILE A 28 8.45 3.17 -10.90
C ILE A 28 8.81 4.61 -10.54
N LYS A 29 9.81 5.23 -11.18
CA LYS A 29 10.23 6.61 -10.88
C LYS A 29 9.20 7.59 -11.41
N LEU A 30 8.72 7.36 -12.64
CA LEU A 30 7.66 8.17 -13.24
C LEU A 30 6.36 8.04 -12.46
N SER A 31 5.97 6.81 -12.11
CA SER A 31 4.76 6.59 -11.29
C SER A 31 4.88 7.19 -9.89
N ALA A 32 6.06 7.12 -9.27
CA ALA A 32 6.28 7.74 -7.96
C ALA A 32 6.18 9.28 -8.03
N GLY A 33 6.72 9.89 -9.08
CA GLY A 33 6.56 11.32 -9.34
C GLY A 33 5.09 11.73 -9.53
N ALA A 34 4.32 10.93 -10.26
CA ALA A 34 2.88 11.16 -10.41
C ALA A 34 2.13 11.06 -9.07
N VAL A 35 2.38 10.02 -8.28
CA VAL A 35 1.78 9.87 -6.93
C VAL A 35 2.17 11.02 -6.01
N ALA A 36 3.43 11.45 -6.02
CA ALA A 36 3.90 12.61 -5.26
C ALA A 36 3.15 13.89 -5.64
N ASN A 37 2.94 14.13 -6.94
CA ASN A 37 2.18 15.29 -7.42
C ASN A 37 0.72 15.27 -6.95
N PHE A 38 0.06 14.11 -6.98
CA PHE A 38 -1.29 13.96 -6.43
C PHE A 38 -1.35 14.26 -4.92
N LEU A 39 -0.35 13.81 -4.16
CA LEU A 39 -0.24 14.09 -2.73
C LEU A 39 -0.01 15.58 -2.44
N ARG A 40 0.85 16.25 -3.21
CA ARG A 40 1.06 17.72 -3.12
C ARG A 40 -0.23 18.51 -3.35
N ASN A 41 -1.07 18.01 -4.27
CA ASN A 41 -2.34 18.65 -4.62
C ASN A 41 -3.50 18.30 -3.66
N GLY A 42 -3.25 17.50 -2.61
CA GLY A 42 -4.31 17.07 -1.69
C GLY A 42 -5.33 16.11 -2.32
N THR A 43 -4.97 15.43 -3.40
CA THR A 43 -5.82 14.47 -4.12
C THR A 43 -5.17 13.09 -4.21
N PRO A 44 -4.92 12.39 -3.07
CA PRO A 44 -4.22 11.10 -3.07
C PRO A 44 -4.85 10.10 -4.04
N PRO A 45 -4.05 9.40 -4.87
CA PRO A 45 -4.59 8.51 -5.88
C PRO A 45 -4.87 7.11 -5.29
N LEU A 46 -5.72 6.35 -5.97
CA LEU A 46 -5.80 4.90 -5.79
C LEU A 46 -4.71 4.22 -6.62
N VAL A 47 -3.89 3.34 -6.03
CA VAL A 47 -2.91 2.55 -6.79
C VAL A 47 -3.43 1.12 -6.97
N LYS A 48 -3.50 0.63 -8.22
CA LYS A 48 -3.99 -0.73 -8.53
C LYS A 48 -2.89 -1.62 -9.11
N ALA A 49 -2.87 -2.87 -8.68
CA ALA A 49 -1.98 -3.91 -9.17
C ALA A 49 -2.71 -5.25 -9.25
N ILE A 50 -2.45 -6.06 -10.28
CA ILE A 50 -3.22 -7.29 -10.56
C ILE A 50 -2.39 -8.59 -10.49
N SER A 51 -1.09 -8.47 -10.22
CA SER A 51 -0.17 -9.60 -10.14
C SER A 51 0.82 -9.39 -9.00
N ALA A 52 1.44 -10.45 -8.50
CA ALA A 52 2.48 -10.35 -7.47
C ALA A 52 3.64 -9.42 -7.89
N ALA A 53 4.01 -9.44 -9.16
CA ALA A 53 5.05 -8.55 -9.70
C ALA A 53 4.60 -7.08 -9.66
N ASN A 54 3.37 -6.80 -10.09
CA ASN A 54 2.80 -5.46 -10.09
C ASN A 54 2.63 -4.94 -8.66
N VAL A 55 2.23 -5.80 -7.71
CA VAL A 55 2.10 -5.47 -6.29
C VAL A 55 3.46 -5.03 -5.72
N ASN A 56 4.52 -5.78 -6.01
CA ASN A 56 5.87 -5.42 -5.60
C ASN A 56 6.31 -4.06 -6.17
N GLN A 57 5.98 -3.78 -7.44
CA GLN A 57 6.28 -2.47 -8.03
C GLN A 57 5.40 -1.35 -7.46
N ALA A 58 4.14 -1.63 -7.10
CA ALA A 58 3.23 -0.66 -6.51
C ALA A 58 3.74 -0.20 -5.13
N VAL A 59 4.17 -1.14 -4.29
CA VAL A 59 4.73 -0.81 -2.97
C VAL A 59 6.04 -0.04 -3.10
N LYS A 60 6.93 -0.41 -4.05
CA LYS A 60 8.14 0.37 -4.37
C LYS A 60 7.81 1.78 -4.84
N THR A 61 6.79 1.94 -5.67
CA THR A 61 6.30 3.23 -6.15
C THR A 61 5.86 4.11 -4.99
N LEU A 62 5.09 3.57 -4.04
CA LEU A 62 4.67 4.30 -2.84
C LEU A 62 5.84 4.67 -1.93
N ALA A 63 6.80 3.75 -1.72
CA ALA A 63 8.00 4.03 -0.94
C ALA A 63 8.83 5.17 -1.56
N LEU A 64 8.99 5.16 -2.88
CA LEU A 64 9.71 6.19 -3.60
C LEU A 64 8.95 7.54 -3.60
N ALA A 65 7.63 7.50 -3.80
CA ALA A 65 6.78 8.69 -3.71
C ALA A 65 6.84 9.33 -2.31
N ARG A 66 6.86 8.48 -1.26
CA ARG A 66 7.05 8.92 0.13
C ARG A 66 8.39 9.62 0.34
N ASN A 67 9.46 9.18 -0.33
CA ASN A 67 10.76 9.87 -0.27
C ASN A 67 10.75 11.20 -1.05
N TYR A 68 10.09 11.25 -2.21
CA TYR A 68 10.00 12.46 -3.03
C TYR A 68 9.24 13.62 -2.38
N ILE A 69 8.44 13.34 -1.35
CA ILE A 69 7.62 14.33 -0.63
C ILE A 69 8.14 14.61 0.80
N GLU A 70 9.35 14.14 1.12
CA GLU A 70 9.91 14.20 2.47
C GLU A 70 10.25 15.63 2.90
N GLU A 71 10.89 16.42 2.03
CA GLU A 71 11.30 17.79 2.32
C GLU A 71 10.11 18.74 2.46
N GLU A 72 8.96 18.40 1.87
CA GLU A 72 7.70 19.15 2.00
C GLU A 72 6.94 18.84 3.31
N GLY A 73 7.47 17.97 4.17
CA GLY A 73 6.81 17.58 5.42
C GLY A 73 5.54 16.75 5.22
N ILE A 74 5.31 16.22 4.02
CA ILE A 74 4.17 15.36 3.70
C ILE A 74 4.54 13.91 3.99
N ASP A 75 3.56 13.15 4.45
CA ASP A 75 3.67 11.70 4.60
C ASP A 75 2.47 11.01 3.95
N LEU A 76 2.61 9.71 3.73
CA LEU A 76 1.54 8.89 3.19
C LEU A 76 1.40 7.58 3.96
N TYR A 77 0.19 7.02 3.92
CA TYR A 77 -0.05 5.62 4.23
C TYR A 77 -1.04 5.06 3.19
N ALA A 78 -1.10 3.74 3.09
CA ALA A 78 -2.01 3.07 2.18
C ALA A 78 -2.87 2.04 2.90
N ALA A 79 -4.18 2.06 2.66
CA ALA A 79 -5.04 0.96 3.04
C ALA A 79 -5.07 -0.08 1.92
N VAL A 80 -4.63 -1.29 2.25
CA VAL A 80 -4.69 -2.45 1.36
C VAL A 80 -6.13 -2.96 1.27
N ASN A 81 -6.64 -3.19 0.07
CA ASN A 81 -7.91 -3.85 -0.18
C ASN A 81 -7.78 -4.88 -1.32
N PHE A 82 -8.47 -6.00 -1.20
CA PHE A 82 -8.55 -7.04 -2.23
C PHE A 82 -10.02 -7.17 -2.67
N PRO A 83 -10.40 -6.61 -3.84
CA PRO A 83 -11.81 -6.59 -4.27
C PRO A 83 -12.45 -7.97 -4.41
N GLU A 84 -11.66 -8.97 -4.80
CA GLU A 84 -12.09 -10.36 -5.04
C GLU A 84 -11.23 -11.31 -4.19
N TYR A 85 -11.11 -11.00 -2.89
CA TYR A 85 -10.31 -11.80 -2.00
C TYR A 85 -10.89 -13.21 -1.86
N ASP A 86 -10.07 -14.22 -2.16
CA ASP A 86 -10.36 -15.63 -1.94
C ASP A 86 -9.10 -16.27 -1.35
N GLU A 87 -9.26 -16.94 -0.20
CA GLU A 87 -8.18 -17.61 0.52
C GLU A 87 -7.63 -18.82 -0.23
N SER A 88 -8.48 -19.49 -1.00
CA SER A 88 -8.11 -20.64 -1.84
C SER A 88 -7.46 -20.22 -3.16
N ALA A 89 -7.73 -18.99 -3.62
CA ALA A 89 -7.22 -18.48 -4.87
C ALA A 89 -5.88 -17.74 -4.73
N ARG A 90 -5.10 -17.76 -5.81
CA ARG A 90 -3.91 -16.89 -5.96
C ARG A 90 -4.33 -15.45 -6.32
N THR A 91 -5.31 -14.87 -5.62
CA THR A 91 -5.77 -13.50 -5.87
C THR A 91 -4.61 -12.52 -5.67
N ALA A 92 -4.32 -11.74 -6.71
CA ALA A 92 -3.31 -10.70 -6.72
C ALA A 92 -3.86 -9.32 -7.15
N ASN A 93 -5.19 -9.21 -7.27
CA ASN A 93 -5.89 -7.95 -7.51
C ASN A 93 -5.94 -7.13 -6.22
N VAL A 94 -5.08 -6.11 -6.14
CA VAL A 94 -4.88 -5.26 -4.97
C VAL A 94 -5.16 -3.81 -5.31
N ASN A 95 -6.01 -3.20 -4.49
CA ASN A 95 -6.25 -1.78 -4.42
C ASN A 95 -5.52 -1.21 -3.20
N LEU A 96 -4.58 -0.29 -3.43
CA LEU A 96 -3.89 0.46 -2.38
C LEU A 96 -4.47 1.87 -2.34
N GLN A 97 -5.42 2.09 -1.44
CA GLN A 97 -6.00 3.41 -1.24
C GLN A 97 -4.98 4.29 -0.50
N VAL A 98 -4.42 5.28 -1.18
CA VAL A 98 -3.42 6.18 -0.58
C VAL A 98 -4.13 7.29 0.19
N PHE A 99 -3.53 7.67 1.31
CA PHE A 99 -3.94 8.79 2.14
C PHE A 99 -2.76 9.69 2.43
N GLN A 100 -3.01 10.99 2.51
CA GLN A 100 -2.02 11.99 2.89
C GLN A 100 -2.05 12.23 4.40
N LYS A 101 -0.87 12.44 4.99
CA LYS A 101 -0.68 12.92 6.36
C LYS A 101 0.21 14.16 6.33
N ARG A 102 -0.03 15.09 7.27
CA ARG A 102 0.76 16.32 7.43
C ARG A 102 1.99 16.16 8.33
N GLN A 103 2.15 15.01 8.96
CA GLN A 103 3.28 14.74 9.85
C GLN A 103 3.96 13.45 9.43
N ARG A 104 5.28 13.53 9.27
CA ARG A 104 6.14 12.40 8.98
C ARG A 104 6.09 11.39 10.10
N THR A 105 5.77 10.16 9.74
CA THR A 105 5.83 9.01 10.62
C THR A 105 7.29 8.62 10.81
N ASP A 106 7.80 8.78 12.03
CA ASP A 106 9.07 8.18 12.43
C ASP A 106 8.95 6.66 12.38
N ILE A 107 9.85 6.05 11.62
CA ILE A 107 9.97 4.60 11.37
C ILE A 107 11.30 4.03 11.87
N SER A 108 12.12 4.84 12.55
CA SER A 108 13.43 4.40 13.08
C SER A 108 13.30 3.42 14.24
N HIS A 109 12.28 3.60 15.08
CA HIS A 109 12.01 2.73 16.22
C HIS A 109 11.06 1.59 15.86
N VAL A 110 11.62 0.40 15.62
CA VAL A 110 10.89 -0.84 15.32
C VAL A 110 10.92 -1.75 16.53
N LEU A 111 9.76 -2.17 17.02
CA LEU A 111 9.69 -3.05 18.20
C LEU A 111 9.64 -4.53 17.85
N ALA A 112 8.99 -4.85 16.74
CA ALA A 112 8.93 -6.21 16.23
C ALA A 112 9.01 -6.19 14.71
N GLN A 113 9.72 -7.17 14.16
CA GLN A 113 9.88 -7.35 12.73
C GLN A 113 9.43 -8.76 12.36
N LEU A 114 8.43 -8.85 11.49
CA LEU A 114 7.97 -10.12 10.92
C LEU A 114 8.59 -10.29 9.54
N GLN A 115 9.31 -11.38 9.34
CA GLN A 115 9.86 -11.74 8.03
C GLN A 115 8.85 -12.59 7.26
N VAL A 116 8.52 -12.15 6.05
CA VAL A 116 7.60 -12.84 5.15
C VAL A 116 8.35 -13.27 3.91
N SER A 117 8.22 -14.54 3.55
CA SER A 117 8.79 -15.16 2.36
C SER A 117 7.69 -15.59 1.38
N ALA A 118 8.09 -16.16 0.25
CA ALA A 118 7.16 -16.75 -0.70
C ALA A 118 6.42 -17.98 -0.12
N GLN A 119 6.97 -18.62 0.92
CA GLN A 119 6.42 -19.79 1.60
C GLN A 119 5.57 -19.43 2.82
N SER A 120 5.58 -18.17 3.26
CA SER A 120 4.78 -17.72 4.38
C SER A 120 3.29 -17.83 4.08
N GLU A 121 2.54 -18.38 5.02
CA GLU A 121 1.09 -18.48 4.96
C GLU A 121 0.45 -17.16 5.45
N PRO A 122 -0.36 -16.45 4.64
CA PRO A 122 -0.90 -15.14 5.00
C PRO A 122 -1.70 -15.13 6.31
N GLY A 123 -2.51 -16.16 6.59
CA GLY A 123 -3.30 -16.25 7.82
C GLY A 123 -2.44 -16.33 9.08
N LYS A 124 -1.37 -17.14 9.07
CA LYS A 124 -0.43 -17.22 10.20
C LYS A 124 0.28 -15.89 10.45
N VAL A 125 0.73 -15.22 9.38
CA VAL A 125 1.36 -13.90 9.48
C VAL A 125 0.35 -12.86 9.99
N ALA A 126 -0.91 -12.91 9.53
CA ALA A 126 -1.98 -12.04 9.99
C ALA A 126 -2.27 -12.21 11.49
N GLY A 127 -2.27 -13.45 11.98
CA GLY A 127 -2.40 -13.76 13.41
C GLY A 127 -1.26 -13.15 14.23
N ALA A 128 -0.02 -13.26 13.75
CA ALA A 128 1.14 -12.63 14.41
C ALA A 128 1.05 -11.09 14.41
N ILE A 129 0.58 -10.48 13.30
CA ILE A 129 0.32 -9.04 13.22
C ILE A 129 -0.75 -8.63 14.26
N ALA A 130 -1.88 -9.33 14.29
CA ALA A 130 -2.99 -9.04 15.20
C ALA A 130 -2.58 -9.22 16.67
N ASN A 131 -1.85 -10.28 17.01
CA ASN A 131 -1.34 -10.51 18.35
C ASN A 131 -0.42 -9.36 18.81
N THR A 132 0.53 -8.98 17.95
CA THR A 132 1.45 -7.86 18.21
C THR A 132 0.69 -6.55 18.42
N ALA A 133 -0.37 -6.31 17.63
CA ALA A 133 -1.20 -5.13 17.74
C ALA A 133 -2.03 -5.10 19.05
N ARG A 134 -2.53 -6.26 19.53
CA ARG A 134 -3.27 -6.37 20.80
C ARG A 134 -2.38 -6.16 22.04
N GLU A 135 -1.17 -6.70 22.03
CA GLU A 135 -0.21 -6.60 23.14
C GLU A 135 0.40 -5.19 23.31
N ALA A 136 0.18 -4.30 22.34
CA ALA A 136 0.77 -2.98 22.31
C ALA A 136 -0.01 -1.98 23.19
N ALA A 137 0.46 -1.75 24.44
CA ALA A 137 -0.09 -0.72 25.35
C ALA A 137 0.17 0.74 24.93
N SER A 138 0.80 0.97 23.77
CA SER A 138 1.23 2.26 23.20
C SER A 138 1.42 2.04 21.70
N PRO A 139 1.38 3.04 20.79
CA PRO A 139 1.58 2.81 19.36
C PRO A 139 2.96 2.19 19.06
N ARG A 140 3.04 0.85 19.09
CA ARG A 140 4.23 0.07 18.79
C ARG A 140 4.31 -0.12 17.28
N ARG A 141 5.44 0.27 16.68
CA ARG A 141 5.69 0.06 15.26
C ARG A 141 6.09 -1.40 15.02
N LEU A 142 5.17 -2.16 14.43
CA LEU A 142 5.45 -3.45 13.82
C LEU A 142 5.91 -3.23 12.37
N VAL A 143 7.01 -3.87 11.99
CA VAL A 143 7.47 -3.91 10.60
C VAL A 143 7.25 -5.29 10.02
N VAL A 144 6.63 -5.35 8.84
CA VAL A 144 6.59 -6.56 8.02
C VAL A 144 7.64 -6.39 6.92
N SER A 145 8.64 -7.25 6.91
CA SER A 145 9.73 -7.25 5.94
C SER A 145 9.60 -8.42 4.99
N CYS A 146 9.84 -8.17 3.72
CA CYS A 146 9.78 -9.18 2.68
C CYS A 146 10.63 -8.76 1.49
N ALA A 147 11.02 -9.74 0.67
CA ALA A 147 11.76 -9.51 -0.57
C ALA A 147 11.14 -10.30 -1.72
N GLY A 148 10.89 -9.60 -2.83
CA GLY A 148 10.40 -10.18 -4.07
C GLY A 148 8.88 -10.28 -4.19
N PRO A 149 8.38 -10.63 -5.40
CA PRO A 149 6.96 -10.54 -5.74
C PRO A 149 6.02 -11.36 -4.86
N ALA A 150 6.30 -12.67 -4.72
CA ALA A 150 5.42 -13.58 -3.98
C ALA A 150 5.36 -13.22 -2.48
N ALA A 151 6.51 -12.92 -1.87
CA ALA A 151 6.59 -12.53 -0.48
C ALA A 151 5.83 -11.21 -0.20
N MET A 152 5.95 -10.23 -1.10
CA MET A 152 5.21 -8.96 -0.98
C MET A 152 3.69 -9.19 -1.05
N LEU A 153 3.23 -10.03 -1.98
CA LEU A 153 1.80 -10.36 -2.07
C LEU A 153 1.32 -11.04 -0.78
N ASN A 154 2.06 -12.01 -0.25
CA ASN A 154 1.73 -12.67 1.02
C ASN A 154 1.68 -11.68 2.18
N ALA A 155 2.62 -10.74 2.24
CA ALA A 155 2.66 -9.69 3.26
C ALA A 155 1.42 -8.78 3.20
N LEU A 156 1.02 -8.33 2.00
CA LEU A 156 -0.18 -7.50 1.85
C LEU A 156 -1.47 -8.27 2.16
N LYS A 157 -1.56 -9.56 1.79
CA LYS A 157 -2.68 -10.41 2.22
C LYS A 157 -2.74 -10.53 3.74
N ALA A 158 -1.60 -10.72 4.40
CA ALA A 158 -1.54 -10.78 5.86
C ALA A 158 -1.99 -9.48 6.53
N VAL A 159 -1.56 -8.32 6.02
CA VAL A 159 -2.00 -6.99 6.50
C VAL A 159 -3.51 -6.78 6.27
N PHE A 160 -4.04 -7.28 5.16
CA PHE A 160 -5.48 -7.23 4.88
C PHE A 160 -6.28 -8.10 5.86
N LEU A 161 -5.88 -9.37 6.02
CA LEU A 161 -6.52 -10.32 6.93
C LEU A 161 -6.43 -9.90 8.40
N SER A 162 -5.30 -9.31 8.83
CA SER A 162 -5.11 -8.94 10.23
C SER A 162 -6.13 -7.92 10.71
N ARG A 163 -6.73 -7.13 9.82
CA ARG A 163 -7.81 -6.20 10.19
C ARG A 163 -9.05 -6.96 10.64
N ARG A 164 -9.46 -7.99 9.90
CA ARG A 164 -10.57 -8.87 10.30
C ARG A 164 -10.28 -9.54 11.62
N TYR A 165 -9.05 -10.05 11.79
CA TYR A 165 -8.66 -10.68 13.05
C TYR A 165 -8.60 -9.71 14.23
N LEU A 166 -8.55 -8.39 14.02
CA LEU A 166 -8.61 -7.39 15.09
C LEU A 166 -10.04 -6.93 15.40
N GLU A 167 -11.00 -7.28 14.56
CA GLU A 167 -12.44 -7.06 14.80
C GLU A 167 -13.04 -8.16 15.69
N GLU A 168 -12.40 -9.33 15.74
CA GLU A 168 -12.70 -10.48 16.59
C GLU A 168 -12.06 -10.37 17.99
#